data_AF-A0A1V9FU71-F1
#
_entry.id   AF-A0A1V9FU71-F1
#
_cell.length_a   1.000
_cell.length_b   1.000
_cell.length_c   1.000
_cell.angle_alpha   90.00
_cell.angle_beta   90.00
_cell.angle_gamma   90.00
#
_symmetry.space_group_name_H-M   'P 1'
#
loop_
_entity.id
_entity.type
_entity.pdbx_description
1 polymer ?
#
loop_
_entity_poly.entity_id
_entity_poly.type
_entity_poly.pdbx_seq_one_letter_code
_entity_poly.pdbx_strand_id
1 'polypeptide(L)' 'MTDTKAIKQRFKSSIRRGTGEAHLIMQSNPSIDFSAAIFNASLNQYADDPQADGSRALYFSADIRKFAIEILERTNRPDD' A
#
# COMPACT_ATOMS: atom_id res chain seq x y z
N MET A 1 -12.02 18.90 -11.22
CA MET A 1 -12.09 17.50 -10.73
C MET A 1 -11.00 16.71 -11.42
N THR A 2 -9.91 16.41 -10.72
CA THR A 2 -8.95 15.41 -11.19
C THR A 2 -9.60 14.05 -11.11
N ASP A 3 -9.58 13.31 -12.22
CA ASP A 3 -10.19 11.98 -12.29
C ASP A 3 -9.51 11.02 -11.29
N THR A 4 -10.28 10.46 -10.36
CA THR A 4 -9.83 9.45 -9.39
C THR A 4 -9.07 8.31 -10.06
N LYS A 5 -9.46 7.93 -11.27
CA LYS A 5 -8.78 6.89 -12.06
C LYS A 5 -7.36 7.32 -12.45
N ALA A 6 -7.19 8.57 -12.89
CA ALA A 6 -5.89 9.12 -13.25
C ALA A 6 -4.96 9.21 -12.02
N ILE A 7 -5.50 9.62 -10.86
CA ILE A 7 -4.75 9.66 -9.60
C ILE A 7 -4.30 8.25 -9.18
N LYS A 8 -5.20 7.27 -9.20
CA LYS A 8 -4.87 5.86 -8.90
C LYS A 8 -3.82 5.29 -9.85
N GLN A 9 -3.88 5.64 -11.14
CA GLN A 9 -2.91 5.17 -12.12
C GLN A 9 -1.52 5.80 -11.91
N ARG A 10 -1.46 7.10 -11.60
CA ARG A 10 -0.20 7.78 -11.26
C ARG A 10 0.41 7.22 -9.97
N PHE A 11 -0.43 6.97 -8.95
CA PHE A 11 0.00 6.31 -7.71
C PHE A 11 0.61 4.93 -8.00
N LYS A 12 -0.09 4.08 -8.76
CA LYS A 12 0.37 2.73 -9.12
C LYS A 12 1.73 2.73 -9.84
N SER A 13 1.96 3.69 -10.74
CA SER A 13 3.25 3.86 -11.40
C SER A 13 4.36 4.29 -10.43
N SER A 14 4.03 5.19 -9.51
CA SER A 14 4.99 5.78 -8.56
C SER A 14 5.43 4.80 -7.47
N ILE A 15 4.48 4.01 -6.94
CA ILE A 15 4.76 3.00 -5.91
C ILE A 15 5.56 1.82 -6.49
N ARG A 16 5.25 1.37 -7.70
CA ARG A 16 6.02 0.31 -8.39
C ARG A 16 7.48 0.70 -8.62
N ARG A 17 7.76 1.99 -8.81
CA ARG A 17 9.11 2.54 -8.98
C ARG A 17 9.80 2.86 -7.65
N GLY A 18 9.13 2.67 -6.50
CA GLY A 18 9.67 2.99 -5.18
C GLY A 18 9.93 4.48 -4.94
N THR A 19 9.20 5.37 -5.61
CA THR A 19 9.44 6.82 -5.53
C THR A 19 8.64 7.49 -4.41
N GLY A 20 9.22 8.53 -3.79
CA GLY A 20 8.51 9.36 -2.78
C GLY A 20 7.26 10.07 -3.31
N GLU A 21 7.09 10.14 -4.63
CA GLU A 21 5.89 10.65 -5.30
C GLU A 21 4.61 9.90 -4.86
N ALA A 22 4.70 8.60 -4.58
CA ALA A 22 3.55 7.83 -4.10
C ALA A 22 3.01 8.36 -2.76
N HIS A 23 3.92 8.77 -1.86
CA HIS A 23 3.56 9.35 -0.56
C HIS A 23 2.87 10.71 -0.72
N LEU A 24 3.41 11.58 -1.58
CA LEU A 24 2.82 12.90 -1.86
C LEU A 24 1.42 12.78 -2.48
N ILE A 25 1.22 11.83 -3.40
CA ILE A 25 -0.09 11.57 -4.01
C ILE A 25 -1.10 11.12 -2.94
N MET A 26 -0.71 10.22 -2.03
CA MET A 26 -1.57 9.74 -0.96
C MET A 26 -1.95 10.85 0.02
N GLN A 27 -0.99 11.65 0.46
CA GLN A 27 -1.25 12.81 1.34
C GLN A 27 -2.17 13.84 0.69
N SER A 28 -2.00 14.09 -0.62
CA SER A 28 -2.79 15.08 -1.35
C SER A 28 -4.22 14.60 -1.67
N ASN A 29 -4.52 13.32 -1.48
CA ASN A 29 -5.80 12.70 -1.83
C ASN A 29 -6.31 11.74 -0.73
N PRO A 30 -6.58 12.24 0.49
CA PRO A 30 -6.91 11.40 1.64
C PRO A 30 -8.26 10.65 1.52
N SER A 31 -9.16 11.11 0.64
CA SER A 31 -10.46 10.45 0.39
C SER A 31 -10.39 9.30 -0.62
N ILE A 32 -9.23 9.06 -1.24
CA ILE A 32 -9.05 7.99 -2.22
C ILE A 32 -8.41 6.78 -1.53
N ASP A 33 -9.05 5.63 -1.61
CA ASP A 33 -8.47 4.37 -1.14
C ASP A 33 -7.40 3.83 -2.13
N PHE A 34 -6.17 3.69 -1.64
CA PHE A 34 -5.01 3.13 -2.34
C PHE A 34 -4.57 1.76 -1.82
N SER A 35 -5.27 1.17 -0.84
CA SER A 35 -4.85 -0.02 -0.11
C SER A 35 -4.55 -1.21 -1.03
N ALA A 36 -5.39 -1.45 -2.02
CA ALA A 36 -5.18 -2.52 -3.01
C ALA A 36 -3.91 -2.31 -3.85
N ALA A 37 -3.54 -1.06 -4.17
CA ALA A 37 -2.33 -0.78 -4.92
C ALA A 37 -1.08 -0.94 -4.06
N ILE A 38 -1.15 -0.55 -2.78
CA ILE A 38 -0.08 -0.77 -1.79
C ILE A 38 0.16 -2.27 -1.60
N PHE A 39 -0.90 -3.03 -1.34
CA PHE A 39 -0.80 -4.47 -1.12
C PHE A 39 -0.17 -5.20 -2.32
N ASN A 40 -0.63 -4.91 -3.53
CA ASN A 40 -0.08 -5.52 -4.75
C ASN A 40 1.38 -5.10 -5.01
N ALA A 41 1.73 -3.83 -4.74
CA ALA A 41 3.10 -3.37 -4.91
C ALA A 41 4.03 -4.07 -3.92
N SER A 42 3.63 -4.19 -2.65
CA SER A 42 4.41 -4.90 -1.63
C SER A 42 4.63 -6.37 -1.98
N LEU A 43 3.61 -7.06 -2.51
CA LEU A 43 3.75 -8.46 -2.94
C LEU A 43 4.74 -8.61 -4.11
N ASN A 44 4.64 -7.77 -5.13
CA ASN A 44 5.48 -7.87 -6.33
C ASN A 44 6.92 -7.42 -6.05
N GLN A 45 7.09 -6.32 -5.32
CA GLN A 45 8.41 -5.80 -4.98
C GLN A 45 9.17 -6.77 -4.08
N TYR A 46 8.45 -7.56 -3.28
CA TYR A 46 9.02 -8.66 -2.51
C TYR A 46 9.38 -9.88 -3.39
N ALA A 47 8.49 -10.29 -4.30
CA ALA A 47 8.72 -11.44 -5.19
C ALA A 47 9.90 -11.22 -6.15
N ASP A 48 10.13 -9.96 -6.56
CA ASP A 48 11.18 -9.56 -7.48
C ASP A 48 12.47 -9.08 -6.78
N ASP A 49 12.57 -9.14 -5.45
CA ASP A 49 13.79 -8.76 -4.72
C ASP A 49 14.74 -9.98 -4.58
N PRO A 50 15.85 -10.04 -5.34
CA PRO A 50 16.83 -11.14 -5.25
C PRO A 50 17.63 -11.13 -3.93
N GLN A 51 17.45 -10.13 -3.07
CA GLN A 51 18.01 -10.09 -1.70
C GLN A 51 17.00 -10.54 -0.63
N ALA A 52 15.77 -10.84 -1.01
CA ALA A 52 14.74 -11.30 -0.11
C ALA A 52 14.87 -12.81 0.14
N ASP A 53 15.67 -13.17 1.14
CA ASP A 53 15.81 -14.55 1.63
C ASP A 53 14.44 -15.11 2.03
N GLY A 54 14.12 -16.36 1.69
CA GLY A 54 12.77 -16.93 1.76
C GLY A 54 12.09 -16.88 3.15
N SER A 55 12.87 -16.68 4.21
CA SER A 55 12.40 -16.51 5.59
C SER A 55 11.91 -15.09 5.91
N ARG A 56 12.37 -14.06 5.19
CA ARG A 56 11.96 -12.65 5.36
C ARG A 56 10.55 -12.39 4.84
N ALA A 57 10.12 -13.14 3.82
CA ALA A 57 8.76 -13.14 3.25
C ALA A 57 7.70 -13.41 4.30
N LEU A 58 7.99 -14.43 5.11
CA LEU A 58 7.10 -14.98 6.11
C LEU A 58 6.95 -14.03 7.30
N TYR A 59 8.05 -13.36 7.69
CA TYR A 59 8.00 -12.36 8.76
C TYR A 59 7.21 -11.11 8.35
N PHE A 60 7.46 -10.57 7.16
CA PHE A 60 6.76 -9.37 6.70
C PHE A 60 5.29 -9.62 6.33
N SER A 61 4.95 -10.81 5.82
CA SER A 61 3.53 -11.13 5.56
C SER A 61 2.71 -11.21 6.85
N ALA A 62 3.29 -11.69 7.96
CA ALA A 62 2.65 -11.66 9.27
C ALA A 62 2.48 -10.23 9.80
N ASP A 63 3.49 -9.38 9.67
CA ASP A 63 3.44 -7.98 10.14
C ASP A 63 2.54 -7.11 9.28
N ILE A 64 2.54 -7.27 7.95
CA ILE A 64 1.65 -6.56 7.04
C ILE A 64 0.20 -7.00 7.27
N ARG A 65 -0.05 -8.29 7.50
CA ARG A 65 -1.39 -8.79 7.85
C ARG A 65 -1.86 -8.24 9.18
N LYS A 66 -0.97 -8.19 10.19
CA LYS A 66 -1.28 -7.62 11.51
C LYS A 66 -1.58 -6.12 11.42
N PHE A 67 -0.77 -5.38 10.66
CA PHE A 67 -0.98 -3.95 10.41
C PHE A 67 -2.29 -3.69 9.64
N ALA A 68 -2.59 -4.51 8.62
CA ALA A 68 -3.84 -4.41 7.87
C ALA A 68 -5.07 -4.70 8.74
N ILE A 69 -4.98 -5.68 9.66
CA ILE A 69 -6.03 -5.97 10.63
C ILE A 69 -6.21 -4.80 11.60
N GLU A 70 -5.12 -4.23 12.15
CA GLU A 70 -5.19 -3.06 13.05
C GLU A 70 -5.82 -1.83 12.37
N ILE A 71 -5.50 -1.60 11.09
CA ILE A 71 -6.10 -0.52 10.30
C ILE A 71 -7.61 -0.78 10.12
N LEU A 72 -7.99 -2.01 9.74
CA LEU A 72 -9.39 -2.40 9.55
C LEU A 72 -10.20 -2.28 10.85
N GLU A 73 -9.66 -2.73 11.97
CA GLU A 73 -10.28 -2.61 13.30
C GLU A 73 -10.43 -1.16 13.74
N ARG A 74 -9.49 -0.28 13.38
CA ARG A 74 -9.60 1.16 13.66
C ARG A 74 -10.66 1.84 12.80
N THR A 75 -10.78 1.46 11.53
CA THR A 75 -11.81 2.02 10.63
C THR A 75 -13.22 1.50 10.89
N ASN A 76 -13.36 0.36 11.57
CA ASN A 76 -14.66 -0.24 11.93
C ASN A 76 -15.08 0.01 13.38
N ARG A 77 -14.38 0.87 14.14
CA ARG A 77 -14.93 1.32 15.43
C ARG A 77 -16.14 2.20 15.13
N PRO A 78 -17.34 1.85 15.63
CA PRO A 78 -18.44 2.80 15.63
C PRO A 78 -18.01 3.98 16.51
N ASP A 79 -18.15 5.19 16.00
CA ASP A 79 -17.96 6.41 16.77
C ASP A 79 -18.94 6.38 17.96
N ASP A 80 -18.40 6.44 19.19
CA ASP A 80 -19.17 6.66 20.43
C ASP A 80 -19.71 8.11 20.47
#